data_AF-A0A8T3X8D5-F1
#
_entry.id   AF-A0A8T3X8D5-F1
#
_cell.length_a   1.000
_cell.length_b   1.000
_cell.length_c   1.000
_cell.angle_alpha   90.00
_cell.angle_beta   90.00
_cell.angle_gamma   90.00
#
_symmetry.space_group_name_H-M   'P 1'
#
loop_
_entity.id
_entity.type
_entity.pdbx_description
1 polymer ?
#
loop_
_entity_poly.entity_id
_entity_poly.type
_entity_poly.pdbx_seq_one_letter_code
_entity_poly.pdbx_strand_id
1 'polypeptide(L)'
;MKSYDKLQKHLVIETENVHKKGVRHTGLSGYVCEKLLMEDLRKEFRNVKFDRGIVTFSDKEGHTLRKDMLTNQIDIIGYRKHKFKKYDIVVVPNDKVLLCIEVKKWSYYSEKKLREIKNKLDKLKKRVHRPIFYVAFRYHGSYGKRIENLKRLRKFLSPHKVYAFSSATQRNKYPEEDKNFKTYYPPREIERFFADIRELVARQ
;
A
#
# COMPACT_ATOMS: atom_id res chain seq x y z
N MET A 1 23.97 -4.35 -7.58
CA MET A 1 22.63 -4.48 -6.96
C MET A 1 21.79 -3.29 -7.41
N LYS A 2 20.66 -3.50 -8.10
CA LYS A 2 19.82 -2.42 -8.64
C LYS A 2 19.33 -1.48 -7.52
N SER A 3 19.04 -0.21 -7.83
CA SER A 3 18.54 0.80 -6.87
C SER A 3 17.25 0.36 -6.15
N TYR A 4 16.35 -0.33 -6.85
CA TYR A 4 15.06 -0.77 -6.30
C TYR A 4 15.19 -1.83 -5.20
N ASP A 5 16.13 -2.77 -5.28
CA ASP A 5 16.35 -3.75 -4.20
C ASP A 5 16.86 -3.05 -2.92
N LYS A 6 17.63 -1.96 -3.05
CA LYS A 6 18.04 -1.11 -1.92
C LYS A 6 16.84 -0.38 -1.31
N LEU A 7 15.97 0.18 -2.14
CA LEU A 7 14.77 0.89 -1.70
C LEU A 7 13.81 -0.03 -0.94
N GLN A 8 13.54 -1.21 -1.50
CA GLN A 8 12.70 -2.23 -0.87
C GLN A 8 13.22 -2.59 0.52
N LYS A 9 14.54 -2.84 0.62
CA LYS A 9 15.20 -3.13 1.89
C LYS A 9 15.07 -1.96 2.86
N HIS A 10 15.30 -0.73 2.40
CA HIS A 10 15.19 0.47 3.23
C HIS A 10 13.78 0.64 3.83
N LEU A 11 12.73 0.55 3.01
CA LEU A 11 11.34 0.65 3.45
C LEU A 11 10.99 -0.39 4.52
N VAL A 12 11.42 -1.64 4.33
CA VAL A 12 11.18 -2.69 5.32
C VAL A 12 11.94 -2.42 6.62
N ILE A 13 13.20 -1.95 6.55
CA ILE A 13 13.99 -1.65 7.73
C ILE A 13 13.38 -0.50 8.55
N GLU A 14 13.09 0.63 7.90
CA GLU A 14 12.58 1.82 8.59
C GLU A 14 11.26 1.55 9.30
N THR A 15 10.36 0.78 8.67
CA THR A 15 9.10 0.41 9.33
C THR A 15 9.28 -0.48 10.54
N GLU A 16 10.34 -1.28 10.61
CA GLU A 16 10.65 -2.12 11.77
C GLU A 16 11.40 -1.35 12.87
N ASN A 17 12.26 -0.41 12.50
CA ASN A 17 12.96 0.47 13.44
C ASN A 17 11.99 1.24 14.34
N VAL A 18 10.86 1.68 13.80
CA VAL A 18 9.81 2.37 14.56
C VAL A 18 9.21 1.50 15.66
N HIS A 19 8.97 0.21 15.39
CA HIS A 19 8.52 -0.74 16.42
C HIS A 19 9.58 -0.98 17.47
N LYS A 20 10.85 -1.11 17.05
CA LYS A 20 11.99 -1.31 17.96
C LYS A 20 12.17 -0.12 18.91
N LYS A 21 11.95 1.10 18.42
CA LYS A 21 11.98 2.35 19.21
C LYS A 21 10.75 2.56 20.10
N GLY A 22 9.86 1.57 20.24
CA GLY A 22 8.74 1.59 21.19
C GLY A 22 7.39 2.00 20.61
N VAL A 23 7.30 2.42 19.34
CA VAL A 23 6.03 2.75 18.70
C VAL A 23 5.35 1.47 18.23
N ARG A 24 4.58 0.85 19.12
CA ARG A 24 3.86 -0.43 18.87
C ARG A 24 2.37 -0.24 18.59
N HIS A 25 1.88 1.01 18.59
CA HIS A 25 0.49 1.31 18.27
C HIS A 25 0.22 1.02 16.79
N THR A 26 -0.75 0.14 16.51
CA THR A 26 -1.06 -0.36 15.17
C THR A 26 -1.40 0.77 14.18
N GLY A 27 -2.13 1.79 14.64
CA GLY A 27 -2.48 2.95 13.83
C GLY A 27 -1.27 3.82 13.46
N LEU A 28 -0.32 4.01 14.40
CA LEU A 28 0.89 4.79 14.13
C LEU A 28 1.84 4.02 13.21
N SER A 29 1.94 2.71 13.41
CA SER A 29 2.74 1.86 12.53
C SER A 29 2.22 1.86 11.09
N GLY A 30 0.90 1.79 10.89
CA GLY A 30 0.30 1.89 9.55
C GLY A 30 0.64 3.22 8.88
N TYR A 31 0.48 4.31 9.62
CA TYR A 31 0.79 5.67 9.15
C TYR A 31 2.25 5.84 8.70
N VAL A 32 3.21 5.27 9.43
CA VAL A 32 4.62 5.36 9.00
C VAL A 32 4.87 4.60 7.70
N CYS A 33 4.28 3.42 7.52
CA CYS A 33 4.39 2.68 6.25
C CYS A 33 3.83 3.50 5.07
N GLU A 34 2.68 4.12 5.27
CA GLU A 34 2.05 5.01 4.28
C GLU A 34 2.99 6.18 3.92
N LYS A 35 3.56 6.83 4.94
CA LYS A 35 4.45 7.99 4.76
C LYS A 35 5.71 7.65 3.97
N LEU A 36 6.42 6.59 4.38
CA LEU A 36 7.63 6.15 3.71
C LEU A 36 7.35 5.80 2.23
N LEU A 37 6.27 5.06 1.96
CA LEU A 37 5.90 4.71 0.59
C LEU A 37 5.50 5.95 -0.23
N MET A 38 4.73 6.88 0.35
CA MET A 38 4.35 8.13 -0.32
C MET A 38 5.55 8.99 -0.69
N GLU A 39 6.56 9.08 0.17
CA GLU A 39 7.77 9.86 -0.11
C GLU A 39 8.49 9.34 -1.35
N ASP A 40 8.66 8.04 -1.48
CA ASP A 40 9.34 7.45 -2.63
C ASP A 40 8.48 7.50 -3.91
N LEU A 41 7.17 7.30 -3.79
CA LEU A 41 6.25 7.51 -4.92
C LEU A 41 6.29 8.95 -5.45
N ARG A 42 6.38 9.96 -4.57
CA ARG A 42 6.46 11.37 -4.96
C ARG A 42 7.81 11.74 -5.60
N LYS A 43 8.90 11.11 -5.18
CA LYS A 43 10.23 11.28 -5.81
C LYS A 43 10.22 10.76 -7.25
N GLU A 44 9.64 9.57 -7.46
CA GLU A 44 9.59 8.91 -8.76
C GLU A 44 8.57 9.56 -9.72
N PHE A 45 7.35 9.80 -9.26
CA PHE A 45 6.25 10.26 -10.11
C PHE A 45 5.88 11.73 -9.81
N ARG A 46 6.78 12.65 -10.16
CA ARG A 46 6.64 14.10 -9.82
C ARG A 46 5.34 14.76 -10.28
N ASN A 47 4.76 14.25 -11.38
CA ASN A 47 3.51 14.75 -11.97
C ASN A 47 2.24 14.15 -11.36
N VAL A 48 2.39 13.23 -10.39
CA VAL A 48 1.29 12.58 -9.67
C VAL A 48 1.40 12.94 -8.20
N LYS A 49 0.27 13.26 -7.58
CA LYS A 49 0.19 13.47 -6.13
C LYS A 49 -0.23 12.16 -5.47
N PHE A 50 0.37 11.86 -4.33
CA PHE A 50 0.05 10.71 -3.49
C PHE A 50 -0.26 11.22 -2.10
N ASP A 51 -1.50 11.06 -1.64
CA ASP A 51 -1.92 11.49 -0.31
C ASP A 51 -2.84 10.44 0.31
N ARG A 52 -2.80 10.33 1.65
CA ARG A 52 -3.85 9.68 2.42
C ARG A 52 -5.11 10.54 2.40
N GLY A 53 -6.27 9.95 2.15
CA GLY A 53 -7.47 10.76 1.99
C GLY A 53 -8.75 9.98 1.76
N ILE A 54 -9.77 10.69 1.28
CA ILE A 54 -11.09 10.16 0.95
C ILE A 54 -11.36 10.47 -0.52
N VAL A 55 -12.03 9.56 -1.22
CA VAL A 55 -12.55 9.83 -2.57
C VAL A 55 -14.00 10.30 -2.45
N THR A 56 -14.32 11.39 -3.14
CA THR A 56 -15.68 11.91 -3.26
C THR A 56 -16.24 11.66 -4.65
N PHE A 57 -17.54 11.38 -4.71
CA PHE A 57 -18.31 11.29 -5.94
C PHE A 57 -19.09 12.58 -6.24
N SER A 58 -18.85 13.63 -5.45
CA SER A 58 -19.31 14.98 -5.75
C SER A 58 -18.26 15.72 -6.59
N ASP A 59 -18.74 16.45 -7.57
CA ASP A 59 -18.01 17.26 -8.53
C ASP A 59 -17.78 18.71 -8.05
N LYS A 60 -18.46 19.15 -6.98
CA LYS A 60 -18.45 20.55 -6.54
C LYS A 60 -17.76 20.75 -5.19
N GLU A 61 -16.71 21.58 -5.20
CA GLU A 61 -16.10 22.13 -3.99
C GLU A 61 -17.14 22.99 -3.23
N GLY A 62 -17.29 22.78 -1.92
CA GLY A 62 -18.16 23.61 -1.07
C GLY A 62 -19.54 23.06 -0.72
N HIS A 63 -20.04 22.02 -1.40
CA HIS A 63 -21.27 21.34 -0.94
C HIS A 63 -21.02 20.54 0.35
N THR A 64 -22.06 20.40 1.17
CA THR A 64 -22.07 19.50 2.32
C THR A 64 -21.81 18.07 1.84
N LEU A 65 -20.58 17.60 1.99
CA LEU A 65 -20.17 16.25 1.62
C LEU A 65 -20.96 15.24 2.47
N ARG A 66 -21.97 14.62 1.87
CA ARG A 66 -22.77 13.60 2.54
C ARG A 66 -21.99 12.29 2.62
N LYS A 67 -22.20 11.50 3.68
CA LYS A 67 -21.46 10.25 3.95
C LYS A 67 -21.61 9.21 2.82
N ASP A 68 -22.78 9.16 2.18
CA ASP A 68 -23.08 8.29 1.02
C ASP A 68 -22.31 8.66 -0.24
N MET A 69 -21.73 9.86 -0.31
CA MET A 69 -20.91 10.36 -1.41
C MET A 69 -19.40 10.22 -1.16
N LEU A 70 -19.01 9.64 -0.01
CA LEU A 70 -17.62 9.49 0.40
C LEU A 70 -17.22 8.04 0.57
N THR A 71 -16.00 7.69 0.13
CA THR A 71 -15.38 6.44 0.55
C THR A 71 -15.01 6.49 2.03
N ASN A 72 -14.70 5.32 2.60
CA ASN A 72 -13.86 5.30 3.79
C ASN A 72 -12.48 5.90 3.43
N GLN A 73 -11.71 6.25 4.45
CA GLN A 73 -10.33 6.69 4.25
C GLN A 73 -9.52 5.60 3.53
N ILE A 74 -8.76 6.03 2.55
CA ILE A 74 -7.85 5.23 1.73
C ILE A 74 -6.43 5.58 2.16
N ASP A 75 -5.60 4.54 2.33
CA ASP A 75 -4.23 4.68 2.84
C ASP A 75 -3.40 5.59 1.92
N ILE A 76 -3.44 5.38 0.59
CA ILE A 76 -2.85 6.29 -0.40
C ILE A 76 -3.73 6.40 -1.65
N ILE A 77 -3.98 7.62 -2.10
CA ILE A 77 -4.66 7.96 -3.36
C ILE A 77 -3.64 8.59 -4.30
N GLY A 78 -3.47 8.01 -5.50
CA GLY A 78 -2.71 8.62 -6.59
C GLY A 78 -3.63 9.43 -7.50
N TYR A 79 -3.34 10.71 -7.73
CA TYR A 79 -4.22 11.62 -8.50
C TYR A 79 -3.45 12.76 -9.18
N ARG A 80 -4.09 13.44 -10.15
CA ARG A 80 -3.53 14.62 -10.85
C ARG A 80 -4.26 15.91 -10.47
N LYS A 81 -3.48 16.99 -10.35
CA LYS A 81 -3.85 18.42 -10.34
C LYS A 81 -4.82 18.95 -9.26
N HIS A 82 -5.84 18.23 -8.80
CA HIS A 82 -6.87 18.80 -7.89
C HIS A 82 -7.16 17.93 -6.67
N LYS A 83 -7.20 18.57 -5.50
CA LYS A 83 -7.79 18.05 -4.26
C LYS A 83 -8.57 19.16 -3.58
N PHE A 84 -9.61 18.78 -2.86
CA PHE A 84 -10.23 19.65 -1.86
C PHE A 84 -9.52 19.36 -0.53
N LYS A 85 -8.98 20.38 0.13
CA LYS A 85 -8.47 20.23 1.50
C LYS A 85 -9.55 20.76 2.44
N LYS A 86 -10.16 19.88 3.23
CA LYS A 86 -11.14 20.27 4.26
C LYS A 86 -10.75 19.63 5.59
N TYR A 87 -10.57 20.44 6.63
CA TYR A 87 -10.21 19.98 7.99
C TYR A 87 -9.00 19.02 8.03
N ASP A 88 -7.92 19.37 7.32
CA ASP A 88 -6.70 18.57 7.18
C ASP A 88 -6.84 17.18 6.54
N ILE A 89 -8.04 16.85 6.04
CA ILE A 89 -8.28 15.65 5.25
C ILE A 89 -8.18 16.02 3.77
N VAL A 90 -7.42 15.21 3.03
CA VAL A 90 -7.39 15.29 1.56
C VAL A 90 -8.63 14.58 1.02
N VAL A 91 -9.44 15.32 0.26
CA VAL A 91 -10.60 14.79 -0.45
C VAL A 91 -10.33 14.93 -1.95
N VAL A 92 -10.44 13.82 -2.68
CA VAL A 92 -10.13 13.77 -4.11
C VAL A 92 -11.39 13.39 -4.89
N PRO A 93 -11.82 14.19 -5.89
CA PRO A 93 -12.89 13.80 -6.80
C PRO A 93 -12.54 12.52 -7.58
N ASN A 94 -13.51 11.61 -7.72
CA ASN A 94 -13.30 10.29 -8.31
C ASN A 94 -12.75 10.33 -9.74
N ASP A 95 -13.14 11.32 -10.53
CA ASP A 95 -12.67 11.51 -11.91
C ASP A 95 -11.15 11.83 -11.96
N LYS A 96 -10.61 12.47 -10.92
CA LYS A 96 -9.17 12.81 -10.79
C LYS A 96 -8.32 11.67 -10.22
N VAL A 97 -8.95 10.64 -9.64
CA VAL A 97 -8.25 9.48 -9.08
C VAL A 97 -7.66 8.64 -10.21
N LEU A 98 -6.35 8.38 -10.14
CA LEU A 98 -5.66 7.44 -11.02
C LEU A 98 -5.70 6.02 -10.47
N LEU A 99 -5.37 5.87 -9.18
CA LEU A 99 -5.30 4.58 -8.48
C LEU A 99 -5.46 4.77 -6.98
N CYS A 100 -5.82 3.69 -6.29
CA CYS A 100 -5.81 3.61 -4.84
C CYS A 100 -4.82 2.54 -4.38
N ILE A 101 -4.18 2.74 -3.24
CA ILE A 101 -3.26 1.78 -2.62
C ILE A 101 -3.73 1.53 -1.19
N GLU A 102 -3.98 0.26 -0.87
CA GLU A 102 -4.12 -0.22 0.50
C GLU A 102 -2.74 -0.68 0.98
N VAL A 103 -2.28 -0.13 2.11
CA VAL A 103 -0.96 -0.40 2.68
C VAL A 103 -1.12 -1.19 3.98
N LYS A 104 -0.32 -2.24 4.12
CA LYS A 104 -0.21 -3.00 5.37
C LYS A 104 1.25 -3.16 5.72
N LYS A 105 1.58 -2.96 7.00
CA LYS A 105 2.91 -3.32 7.50
C LYS A 105 3.13 -4.82 7.34
N TRP A 106 2.18 -5.62 7.82
CA TRP A 106 2.22 -7.08 7.79
C TRP A 106 0.96 -7.66 7.15
N SER A 107 1.16 -8.72 6.36
CA SER A 107 0.09 -9.57 5.83
C SER A 107 0.43 -11.03 6.13
N TYR A 108 -0.58 -11.87 6.33
CA TYR A 108 -0.42 -13.31 6.57
C TYR A 108 -1.56 -14.07 5.92
N TYR A 109 -1.34 -15.35 5.63
CA TYR A 109 -2.42 -16.21 5.18
C TYR A 109 -3.33 -16.57 6.36
N SER A 110 -4.46 -15.88 6.46
CA SER A 110 -5.59 -16.27 7.29
C SER A 110 -6.84 -16.06 6.45
N GLU A 111 -7.53 -17.13 6.07
CA GLU A 111 -8.66 -17.03 5.14
C GLU A 111 -9.72 -16.02 5.60
N LYS A 112 -10.06 -16.03 6.90
CA LYS A 112 -10.99 -15.05 7.47
C LYS A 112 -10.56 -13.61 7.21
N LYS A 113 -9.31 -13.28 7.53
CA LYS A 113 -8.77 -11.91 7.35
C LYS A 113 -8.57 -11.55 5.88
N LEU A 114 -8.21 -12.52 5.04
CA LEU A 114 -8.12 -12.32 3.60
C LEU A 114 -9.49 -12.08 2.97
N ARG A 115 -10.56 -12.74 3.43
CA ARG A 115 -11.94 -12.44 3.01
C ARG A 115 -12.34 -11.02 3.42
N GLU A 116 -12.03 -10.59 4.63
CA GLU A 116 -12.29 -9.22 5.10
C GLU A 116 -11.58 -8.18 4.22
N ILE A 117 -10.28 -8.39 3.95
CA ILE A 117 -9.50 -7.53 3.06
C ILE A 117 -10.08 -7.54 1.66
N LYS A 118 -10.33 -8.73 1.07
CA LYS A 118 -10.91 -8.85 -0.26
C LYS A 118 -12.24 -8.11 -0.38
N ASN A 119 -13.14 -8.30 0.59
CA ASN A 119 -14.43 -7.61 0.60
C ASN A 119 -14.26 -6.08 0.66
N LYS A 120 -13.29 -5.58 1.44
CA LYS A 120 -12.97 -4.14 1.47
C LYS A 120 -12.49 -3.65 0.10
N LEU A 121 -11.55 -4.37 -0.52
CA LEU A 121 -10.97 -4.00 -1.82
C LEU A 121 -12.01 -4.10 -2.95
N ASP A 122 -12.84 -5.16 -2.98
CA ASP A 122 -13.89 -5.35 -3.97
C ASP A 122 -14.95 -4.25 -3.88
N LYS A 123 -15.38 -3.88 -2.66
CA LYS A 123 -16.28 -2.74 -2.43
C LYS A 123 -15.68 -1.43 -2.91
N LEU A 124 -14.41 -1.18 -2.59
CA LEU A 124 -13.71 0.03 -3.03
C LEU A 124 -13.57 0.06 -4.55
N LYS A 125 -13.23 -1.07 -5.19
CA LYS A 125 -13.07 -1.21 -6.64
C LYS A 125 -14.37 -0.94 -7.37
N LYS A 126 -15.47 -1.54 -6.90
CA LYS A 126 -16.82 -1.33 -7.44
C LYS A 126 -17.27 0.12 -7.31
N ARG A 127 -16.80 0.85 -6.30
CA ARG A 127 -17.22 2.24 -6.09
C ARG A 127 -16.38 3.22 -6.91
N VAL A 128 -15.06 3.10 -6.83
CA VAL A 128 -14.10 4.05 -7.43
C VAL A 128 -13.88 3.76 -8.93
N HIS A 129 -14.04 2.52 -9.37
CA HIS A 129 -13.78 2.08 -10.75
C HIS A 129 -12.34 2.35 -11.24
N ARG A 130 -11.38 2.52 -10.32
CA ARG A 130 -9.94 2.69 -10.62
C ARG A 130 -9.12 1.49 -10.15
N PRO A 131 -7.89 1.28 -10.65
CA PRO A 131 -6.99 0.25 -10.14
C PRO A 131 -6.79 0.36 -8.63
N ILE A 132 -6.76 -0.80 -7.95
CA ILE A 132 -6.46 -0.88 -6.51
C ILE A 132 -5.27 -1.81 -6.33
N PHE A 133 -4.26 -1.28 -5.65
CA PHE A 133 -3.05 -2.02 -5.31
C PHE A 133 -3.06 -2.35 -3.82
N TYR A 134 -2.72 -3.59 -3.50
CA TYR A 134 -2.50 -4.02 -2.13
C TYR A 134 -1.00 -4.20 -1.90
N VAL A 135 -0.43 -3.40 -1.01
CA VAL A 135 1.00 -3.39 -0.70
C VAL A 135 1.21 -3.83 0.73
N ALA A 136 1.94 -4.93 0.91
CA ALA A 136 2.41 -5.40 2.20
C ALA A 136 3.92 -5.19 2.32
N PHE A 137 4.38 -4.51 3.36
CA PHE A 137 5.82 -4.36 3.58
C PHE A 137 6.45 -5.70 3.98
N ARG A 138 5.74 -6.50 4.78
CA ARG A 138 6.11 -7.89 5.04
C ARG A 138 4.93 -8.84 4.91
N TYR A 139 5.26 -10.04 4.48
CA TYR A 139 4.37 -11.19 4.46
C TYR A 139 4.88 -12.27 5.43
N HIS A 140 4.06 -12.69 6.39
CA HIS A 140 4.39 -13.78 7.31
C HIS A 140 4.00 -15.13 6.70
N GLY A 141 4.94 -16.07 6.73
CA GLY A 141 4.72 -17.47 6.35
C GLY A 141 5.74 -18.40 7.00
N SER A 142 5.42 -19.69 7.06
CA SER A 142 6.38 -20.71 7.50
C SER A 142 7.59 -20.80 6.55
N TYR A 143 8.73 -21.19 7.10
CA TYR A 143 9.95 -21.44 6.33
C TYR A 143 9.67 -22.52 5.26
N GLY A 144 10.05 -22.29 4.00
CA GLY A 144 9.84 -23.23 2.89
C GLY A 144 8.58 -23.03 2.02
N LYS A 145 7.52 -22.35 2.51
CA LYS A 145 6.26 -22.15 1.73
C LYS A 145 5.98 -20.70 1.33
N ARG A 146 6.96 -19.80 1.45
CA ARG A 146 6.72 -18.34 1.35
C ARG A 146 6.31 -17.88 -0.05
N ILE A 147 6.99 -18.35 -1.10
CA ILE A 147 6.65 -18.03 -2.50
C ILE A 147 5.26 -18.56 -2.82
N GLU A 148 4.95 -19.78 -2.39
CA GLU A 148 3.63 -20.37 -2.64
C GLU A 148 2.53 -19.64 -1.87
N ASN A 149 2.77 -19.28 -0.61
CA ASN A 149 1.82 -18.51 0.17
C ASN A 149 1.58 -17.10 -0.42
N LEU A 150 2.62 -16.46 -0.99
CA LEU A 150 2.45 -15.22 -1.75
C LEU A 150 1.66 -15.44 -3.05
N LYS A 151 1.89 -16.55 -3.77
CA LYS A 151 1.07 -16.94 -4.93
C LYS A 151 -0.40 -17.16 -4.53
N ARG A 152 -0.65 -17.83 -3.40
CA ARG A 152 -2.00 -18.03 -2.83
C ARG A 152 -2.64 -16.70 -2.46
N LEU A 153 -1.91 -15.80 -1.82
CA LEU A 153 -2.39 -14.45 -1.51
C LEU A 153 -2.81 -13.70 -2.77
N ARG A 154 -1.94 -13.70 -3.81
CA ARG A 154 -2.22 -13.08 -5.11
C ARG A 154 -3.46 -13.68 -5.78
N LYS A 155 -3.57 -15.01 -5.80
CA LYS A 155 -4.73 -15.71 -6.35
C LYS A 155 -6.01 -15.36 -5.58
N PHE A 156 -5.94 -15.33 -4.25
CA PHE A 156 -7.08 -15.04 -3.39
C PHE A 156 -7.58 -13.61 -3.57
N LEU A 157 -6.66 -12.64 -3.61
CA LEU A 157 -6.99 -11.22 -3.76
C LEU A 157 -7.19 -10.79 -5.23
N SER A 158 -7.14 -11.72 -6.18
CA SER A 158 -7.52 -11.43 -7.57
C SER A 158 -8.93 -10.80 -7.63
N PRO A 159 -9.16 -9.80 -8.50
CA PRO A 159 -8.29 -9.27 -9.55
C PRO A 159 -7.32 -8.14 -9.12
N HIS A 160 -7.18 -7.86 -7.82
CA HIS A 160 -6.31 -6.77 -7.35
C HIS A 160 -4.83 -7.10 -7.50
N LYS A 161 -3.99 -6.11 -7.86
CA LYS A 161 -2.53 -6.31 -7.90
C LYS A 161 -1.98 -6.31 -6.48
N VAL A 162 -1.16 -7.30 -6.15
CA VAL A 162 -0.61 -7.54 -4.82
C VAL A 162 0.91 -7.54 -4.84
N TYR A 163 1.51 -6.71 -4.00
CA TYR A 163 2.95 -6.59 -3.82
C TYR A 163 3.32 -6.87 -2.37
N ALA A 164 4.37 -7.65 -2.18
CA ALA A 164 4.92 -7.95 -0.87
C ALA A 164 6.43 -7.70 -0.92
N PHE A 165 6.91 -6.71 -0.17
CA PHE A 165 8.30 -6.28 -0.24
C PHE A 165 9.24 -7.28 0.43
N SER A 166 8.82 -7.93 1.50
CA SER A 166 9.61 -8.94 2.22
C SER A 166 8.78 -10.13 2.67
N SER A 167 9.44 -11.24 3.00
CA SER A 167 8.85 -12.34 3.74
C SER A 167 9.56 -12.59 5.07
N ALA A 168 8.80 -12.68 6.16
CA ALA A 168 9.32 -12.91 7.50
C ALA A 168 9.24 -14.40 7.89
N THR A 169 10.21 -14.89 8.66
CA THR A 169 10.01 -16.12 9.45
C THR A 169 9.04 -15.83 10.59
N GLN A 170 8.40 -16.87 11.15
CA GLN A 170 7.54 -16.74 12.34
C GLN A 170 8.27 -16.10 13.54
N ARG A 171 9.61 -16.17 13.58
CA ARG A 171 10.41 -15.40 14.54
C ARG A 171 10.47 -13.97 14.02
N ASN A 172 9.79 -13.05 14.71
CA ASN A 172 9.78 -11.60 14.48
C ASN A 172 11.17 -10.96 14.67
N LYS A 173 12.21 -11.50 14.02
CA LYS A 173 13.55 -10.93 14.10
C LYS A 173 13.57 -9.61 13.37
N TYR A 174 14.07 -8.60 14.06
CA TYR A 174 14.32 -7.29 13.48
C TYR A 174 15.49 -7.38 12.47
N PRO A 175 15.55 -6.48 11.49
CA PRO A 175 16.64 -6.41 10.52
C PRO A 175 18.06 -6.52 11.11
N GLU A 176 18.24 -5.93 12.29
CA GLU A 176 19.52 -5.85 12.98
C GLU A 176 19.86 -7.12 13.78
N GLU A 177 18.85 -7.93 14.11
CA GLU A 177 18.98 -9.18 14.88
C GLU A 177 19.12 -10.40 13.97
N ASP A 178 18.92 -10.21 12.67
CA ASP A 178 19.02 -11.26 11.66
C ASP A 178 20.25 -11.00 10.78
N LYS A 179 21.37 -11.65 11.09
CA LYS A 179 22.58 -11.64 10.23
C LYS A 179 22.28 -12.09 8.79
N ASN A 180 21.18 -12.82 8.59
CA ASN A 180 20.68 -13.32 7.31
C ASN A 180 19.49 -12.51 6.77
N PHE A 181 19.22 -11.30 7.28
CA PHE A 181 18.14 -10.42 6.83
C PHE A 181 18.19 -10.05 5.33
N LYS A 182 19.21 -10.50 4.61
CA LYS A 182 19.43 -10.28 3.18
C LYS A 182 18.65 -11.23 2.26
N THR A 183 18.12 -12.36 2.73
CA THR A 183 17.84 -13.49 1.82
C THR A 183 16.38 -13.79 1.49
N TYR A 184 15.39 -13.03 1.99
CA TYR A 184 13.98 -13.46 1.87
C TYR A 184 13.02 -12.45 1.27
N TYR A 185 13.52 -11.53 0.46
CA TYR A 185 12.69 -10.65 -0.35
C TYR A 185 12.42 -11.32 -1.69
N PRO A 186 11.17 -11.30 -2.21
CA PRO A 186 11.01 -11.56 -3.62
C PRO A 186 11.76 -10.43 -4.35
N PRO A 187 12.75 -10.75 -5.19
CA PRO A 187 13.59 -9.74 -5.81
C PRO A 187 12.72 -8.84 -6.69
N ARG A 188 13.03 -7.53 -6.73
CA ARG A 188 12.42 -6.57 -7.66
C ARG A 188 10.90 -6.36 -7.52
N GLU A 189 10.28 -6.68 -6.39
CA GLU A 189 8.84 -6.43 -6.19
C GLU A 189 8.49 -4.95 -6.22
N ILE A 190 9.31 -4.10 -5.60
CA ILE A 190 9.12 -2.65 -5.69
C ILE A 190 9.35 -2.11 -7.12
N GLU A 191 10.28 -2.70 -7.89
CA GLU A 191 10.51 -2.36 -9.29
C GLU A 191 9.27 -2.67 -10.12
N ARG A 192 8.65 -3.85 -9.92
CA ARG A 192 7.39 -4.23 -10.57
C ARG A 192 6.23 -3.32 -10.17
N PHE A 193 6.11 -3.00 -8.88
CA PHE A 193 5.11 -2.06 -8.38
C PHE A 193 5.22 -0.69 -9.05
N PHE A 194 6.44 -0.15 -9.15
CA PHE A 194 6.68 1.15 -9.79
C PHE A 194 6.46 1.07 -11.30
N ALA A 195 6.84 -0.02 -11.96
CA ALA A 195 6.55 -0.23 -13.38
C ALA A 195 5.05 -0.25 -13.67
N ASP A 196 4.26 -0.93 -12.85
CA ASP A 196 2.80 -0.98 -12.98
C ASP A 196 2.15 0.40 -12.78
N ILE A 197 2.67 1.24 -11.88
CA ILE A 197 2.23 2.64 -11.74
C ILE A 197 2.63 3.45 -12.97
N ARG A 198 3.87 3.30 -13.45
CA ARG A 198 4.38 4.03 -14.61
C ARG A 198 3.53 3.78 -15.85
N GLU A 199 3.16 2.52 -16.07
CA GLU A 199 2.26 2.12 -17.15
C GLU A 199 0.88 2.78 -17.01
N LEU A 200 0.30 2.81 -15.80
CA LEU A 200 -0.97 3.50 -15.56
C LEU A 200 -0.88 5.01 -15.82
N VAL A 201 0.23 5.63 -15.40
CA VAL A 201 0.45 7.07 -15.59
C VAL A 201 0.66 7.42 -17.06
N ALA A 202 1.25 6.53 -17.87
CA ALA A 202 1.48 6.76 -19.30
C ALA A 202 0.22 6.63 -20.17
N ARG A 203 -0.79 5.86 -19.72
CA ARG A 203 -2.03 5.60 -20.47
C ARG A 203 -3.10 6.71 -20.36
N GLN A 204 -2.85 7.75 -19.56
CA GLN A 204 -3.79 8.86 -19.29
C GLN A 204 -3.12 10.21 -19.49
#